data_AF-A0A564TW48-F1
#
_entry.id   AF-A0A564TW48-F1
#
_cell.length_a   1.000
_cell.length_b   1.000
_cell.length_c   1.000
_cell.angle_alpha   90.00
_cell.angle_beta   90.00
_cell.angle_gamma   90.00
#
_symmetry.space_group_name_H-M   'P 1'
#
loop_
_entity.id
_entity.type
_entity.pdbx_description
1 polymer ?
#
loop_
_entity_poly.entity_id
_entity_poly.type
_entity_poly.pdbx_seq_one_letter_code
_entity_poly.pdbx_strand_id
1 'polypeptide(L)'
;MMEKTKIKEYKELFDNLKNGNQYYRLGKLFSTTEKKYFYDTGTGKIFEIADRVYEVLDAIFDEDTFDAVFSLKMDEKELESALDEIVESINKENILQAPPLVEFRGPHSEALEYYLEEQMSQLTLEVTEKCNLRCKYCIYQDSHSDFHGYANRDMQFETAKKAIDFAYPRTGKNFYVAFYGGERIFCT
;
A
#
# COMPACT_ATOMS: atom_id res chain seq x y z
N MET A 1 -2.47 -31.56 26.94
CA MET A 1 -2.99 -32.37 25.84
C MET A 1 -4.00 -31.50 25.16
N MET A 2 -3.60 -30.87 24.05
CA MET A 2 -4.55 -30.13 23.22
C MET A 2 -5.60 -31.12 22.70
N GLU A 3 -6.88 -30.81 22.88
CA GLU A 3 -7.93 -31.72 22.45
C GLU A 3 -7.92 -31.84 20.93
N LYS A 4 -7.91 -33.08 20.41
CA LYS A 4 -7.95 -33.36 18.97
C LYS A 4 -9.12 -32.69 18.26
N THR A 5 -10.20 -32.41 18.98
CA THR A 5 -11.38 -31.68 18.50
C THR A 5 -11.04 -30.21 18.24
N LYS A 6 -10.36 -29.54 19.17
CA LYS A 6 -10.05 -28.11 19.10
C LYS A 6 -9.10 -27.77 17.96
N ILE A 7 -8.07 -28.60 17.74
CA ILE A 7 -7.16 -28.38 16.59
C ILE A 7 -7.85 -28.56 15.24
N LYS A 8 -8.83 -29.46 15.17
CA LYS A 8 -9.64 -29.64 13.98
C LYS A 8 -10.51 -28.41 13.72
N GLU A 9 -11.08 -27.80 14.76
CA GLU A 9 -11.86 -26.56 14.65
C GLU A 9 -11.00 -25.39 14.15
N TYR A 10 -9.78 -25.21 14.65
CA TYR A 10 -8.86 -24.20 14.13
C TYR A 10 -8.54 -24.44 12.66
N LYS A 11 -8.22 -25.67 12.28
CA LYS A 11 -7.92 -26.00 10.89
C LYS A 11 -9.07 -25.64 9.97
N GLU A 12 -10.29 -26.05 10.32
CA GLU A 12 -11.50 -25.73 9.56
C GLU A 12 -11.71 -24.21 9.43
N LEU A 13 -11.48 -23.45 10.51
CA LEU A 13 -11.55 -21.99 10.47
C LEU A 13 -10.53 -21.38 9.50
N PHE A 14 -9.25 -21.75 9.62
CA PHE A 14 -8.19 -21.20 8.78
C PHE A 14 -8.37 -21.58 7.30
N ASP A 15 -8.76 -22.82 7.01
CA ASP A 15 -9.07 -23.26 5.64
C ASP A 15 -10.25 -22.47 5.05
N ASN A 16 -11.27 -22.14 5.87
CA ASN A 16 -12.38 -21.28 5.46
C ASN A 16 -11.94 -19.83 5.21
N LEU A 17 -11.03 -19.27 6.03
CA LEU A 17 -10.47 -17.93 5.81
C LEU A 17 -9.63 -17.86 4.53
N LYS A 18 -8.87 -18.93 4.26
CA LYS A 18 -8.11 -19.09 3.01
C LYS A 18 -9.05 -19.11 1.80
N ASN A 19 -10.20 -19.79 1.91
CA ASN A 19 -11.23 -19.89 0.88
C ASN A 19 -10.65 -20.25 -0.51
N GLY A 20 -9.74 -21.23 -0.55
CA GLY A 20 -9.07 -21.69 -1.78
C GLY A 20 -8.11 -20.68 -2.44
N ASN A 21 -7.86 -19.52 -1.82
CA ASN A 21 -6.84 -18.55 -2.25
C ASN A 21 -5.55 -18.78 -1.43
N GLN A 22 -4.65 -17.81 -1.34
CA GLN A 22 -3.43 -17.90 -0.54
C GLN A 22 -3.51 -17.05 0.73
N TYR A 23 -2.89 -17.45 1.83
CA TYR A 23 -2.88 -16.70 3.10
C TYR A 23 -2.22 -15.32 2.99
N TYR A 24 -1.21 -15.14 2.12
CA TYR A 24 -0.51 -13.86 1.97
C TYR A 24 -1.44 -12.67 1.64
N ARG A 25 -2.62 -12.95 1.08
CA ARG A 25 -3.62 -11.91 0.77
C ARG A 25 -4.31 -11.34 2.00
N LEU A 26 -4.33 -12.08 3.11
CA LEU A 26 -5.05 -11.72 4.33
C LEU A 26 -4.24 -10.78 5.23
N GLY A 27 -2.92 -10.71 5.02
CA GLY A 27 -2.07 -9.86 5.83
C GLY A 27 -0.58 -10.05 5.57
N LYS A 28 0.22 -9.28 6.30
CA LYS A 28 1.67 -9.37 6.26
C LYS A 28 2.27 -9.27 7.66
N LEU A 29 3.11 -10.24 7.98
CA LEU A 29 3.96 -10.20 9.16
C LEU A 29 5.22 -9.37 8.87
N PHE A 30 5.62 -8.58 9.86
CA PHE A 30 6.89 -7.87 9.84
C PHE A 30 7.39 -7.63 11.26
N SER A 31 8.67 -7.28 11.39
CA SER A 31 9.26 -7.02 12.69
C SER A 31 10.18 -5.82 12.67
N THR A 32 10.30 -5.18 13.82
CA THR A 32 11.35 -4.22 14.11
C THR A 32 12.41 -4.89 14.98
N THR A 33 13.41 -4.14 15.42
CA THR A 33 14.46 -4.64 16.32
C THR A 33 13.90 -5.16 17.64
N GLU A 34 12.77 -4.62 18.11
CA GLU A 34 12.22 -4.91 19.44
C GLU A 34 10.91 -5.68 19.42
N LYS A 35 10.13 -5.56 18.34
CA LYS A 35 8.71 -5.94 18.34
C LYS A 35 8.29 -6.65 17.06
N LYS A 36 7.24 -7.45 17.17
CA LYS A 36 6.62 -8.23 16.11
C LYS A 36 5.24 -7.67 15.78
N TYR A 37 4.92 -7.64 14.49
CA TYR A 37 3.68 -7.02 14.01
C TYR A 37 2.97 -7.84 12.95
N PHE A 38 1.65 -7.71 12.94
CA PHE A 38 0.79 -8.19 11.87
C PHE A 38 0.02 -7.02 11.26
N TYR A 39 0.14 -6.84 9.95
CA TYR A 39 -0.69 -5.94 9.16
C TYR A 39 -1.82 -6.73 8.52
N ASP A 40 -3.06 -6.38 8.83
CA ASP A 40 -4.26 -6.99 8.25
C ASP A 40 -4.70 -6.20 7.01
N THR A 41 -4.74 -6.86 5.85
CA THR A 41 -5.06 -6.20 4.57
C THR A 41 -6.55 -5.89 4.42
N GLY A 42 -7.43 -6.61 5.14
CA GLY A 42 -8.88 -6.41 5.05
C GLY A 42 -9.33 -5.14 5.77
N THR A 43 -8.80 -4.89 6.96
CA THR A 43 -9.16 -3.75 7.82
C THR A 43 -8.15 -2.61 7.74
N GLY A 44 -6.93 -2.87 7.28
CA GLY A 44 -5.82 -1.90 7.29
C GLY A 44 -5.19 -1.68 8.67
N LYS A 45 -5.57 -2.48 9.68
CA LYS A 45 -5.03 -2.37 11.05
C LYS A 45 -3.63 -2.99 11.15
N ILE A 46 -2.84 -2.48 12.10
CA ILE A 46 -1.54 -3.04 12.48
C ILE A 46 -1.61 -3.43 13.95
N PHE A 47 -1.25 -4.67 14.25
CA PHE A 47 -1.23 -5.24 15.59
C PHE A 47 0.20 -5.52 16.00
N GLU A 48 0.59 -5.11 17.20
CA GLU A 48 1.74 -5.68 17.89
C GLU A 48 1.32 -7.04 18.42
N ILE A 49 2.12 -8.07 18.15
CA ILE A 49 1.80 -9.47 18.50
C ILE A 49 2.93 -10.10 19.29
N ALA A 50 2.61 -11.12 20.09
CA ALA A 50 3.60 -11.90 20.80
C ALA A 50 4.41 -12.80 19.84
N ASP A 51 5.63 -13.17 20.23
CA ASP A 51 6.52 -14.03 19.42
C ASP A 51 5.87 -15.36 19.04
N ARG A 52 5.17 -16.01 19.98
CA ARG A 52 4.42 -17.25 19.71
C ARG A 52 3.35 -17.10 18.62
N VAL A 53 2.66 -15.96 18.59
CA VAL A 53 1.63 -15.66 17.58
C VAL A 53 2.29 -15.38 16.23
N TYR A 54 3.43 -14.67 16.25
CA TYR A 54 4.23 -14.42 15.06
C TYR A 54 4.67 -15.75 14.44
N GLU A 55 5.28 -16.67 15.20
CA GLU A 55 5.74 -17.97 14.70
C GLU A 55 4.62 -18.81 14.07
N VAL A 56 3.45 -18.85 14.71
CA VAL A 56 2.27 -19.56 14.19
C VAL A 56 1.81 -18.95 12.87
N LEU A 57 1.59 -17.64 12.82
CA LEU A 57 1.13 -16.98 11.59
C LEU A 57 2.19 -17.05 10.49
N ASP A 58 3.48 -16.95 10.83
CA ASP A 58 4.59 -17.00 9.86
C ASP A 58 4.65 -18.36 9.19
N ALA A 59 4.55 -19.45 9.96
CA ALA A 59 4.47 -20.81 9.42
C ALA A 59 3.26 -21.01 8.50
N ILE A 60 2.07 -20.52 8.91
CA ILE A 60 0.85 -20.64 8.11
C ILE A 60 0.96 -19.86 6.79
N PHE A 61 1.54 -18.66 6.84
CA PHE A 61 1.62 -17.76 5.69
C PHE A 61 2.73 -18.13 4.72
N ASP A 62 3.87 -18.61 5.20
CA ASP A 62 5.04 -18.98 4.38
C ASP A 62 4.80 -20.30 3.63
N GLU A 63 4.31 -21.32 4.33
CA GLU A 63 3.98 -22.63 3.73
C GLU A 63 2.57 -22.66 3.09
N ASP A 64 1.84 -21.56 3.20
CA ASP A 64 0.46 -21.40 2.73
C ASP A 64 -0.47 -22.54 3.21
N THR A 65 -0.30 -23.07 4.43
CA THR A 65 -1.14 -24.15 4.97
C THR A 65 -1.24 -24.08 6.49
N PHE A 66 -2.41 -24.41 7.04
CA PHE A 66 -2.57 -24.54 8.49
C PHE A 66 -1.66 -25.63 9.07
N ASP A 67 -1.43 -26.71 8.31
CA ASP A 67 -0.66 -27.87 8.81
C ASP A 67 0.82 -27.55 9.10
N ALA A 68 1.33 -26.38 8.66
CA ALA A 68 2.68 -25.93 8.97
C ALA A 68 2.93 -25.78 10.48
N VAL A 69 1.88 -25.50 11.27
CA VAL A 69 1.99 -25.34 12.73
C VAL A 69 2.51 -26.61 13.42
N PHE A 70 2.31 -27.79 12.84
CA PHE A 70 2.79 -29.06 13.40
C PHE A 70 4.31 -29.24 13.29
N SER A 71 4.97 -28.45 12.45
CA SER A 71 6.43 -28.48 12.29
C SER A 71 7.16 -27.51 13.23
N LEU A 72 6.41 -26.68 13.96
CA LEU A 72 6.96 -25.70 14.89
C LEU A 72 7.55 -26.39 16.13
N LYS A 73 8.66 -25.86 16.63
CA LYS A 73 9.32 -26.33 17.86
C LYS A 73 8.72 -25.67 19.11
N MET A 74 7.39 -25.71 19.22
CA MET A 74 6.64 -25.14 20.34
C MET A 74 5.86 -26.22 21.08
N ASP A 75 5.61 -25.99 22.36
CA ASP A 75 4.80 -26.93 23.15
C ASP A 75 3.30 -26.80 22.81
N GLU A 76 2.52 -27.86 23.08
CA GLU A 76 1.10 -27.89 22.75
C GLU A 76 0.30 -26.76 23.43
N LYS A 77 0.66 -26.34 24.65
CA LYS A 77 -0.07 -25.30 25.37
C LYS A 77 0.23 -23.92 24.81
N GLU A 78 1.48 -23.69 24.41
CA GLU A 78 1.91 -22.46 23.76
C GLU A 78 1.23 -22.28 22.39
N LEU A 79 1.20 -23.35 21.58
CA LEU A 79 0.49 -23.37 20.30
C LEU A 79 -1.01 -23.10 20.50
N GLU A 80 -1.65 -23.80 21.44
CA GLU A 80 -3.07 -23.61 21.74
C GLU A 80 -3.36 -22.17 22.19
N SER A 81 -2.52 -21.61 23.06
CA SER A 81 -2.65 -20.21 23.50
C SER A 81 -2.48 -19.20 22.37
N ALA A 82 -1.54 -19.44 21.44
CA ALA A 82 -1.34 -18.58 20.29
C ALA A 82 -2.55 -18.62 19.34
N LEU A 83 -3.08 -19.81 19.06
CA LEU A 83 -4.27 -19.99 18.23
C LEU A 83 -5.52 -19.37 18.86
N ASP A 84 -5.71 -19.53 20.18
CA ASP A 84 -6.81 -18.89 20.90
C ASP A 84 -6.75 -17.35 20.79
N GLU A 85 -5.56 -16.75 20.96
CA GLU A 85 -5.37 -15.29 20.82
C GLU A 85 -5.68 -14.81 19.40
N ILE A 86 -5.26 -15.57 18.38
CA ILE A 86 -5.58 -15.26 16.98
C ILE A 86 -7.08 -15.33 16.75
N VAL A 87 -7.75 -16.40 17.20
CA VAL A 87 -9.19 -16.59 17.01
C VAL A 87 -10.01 -15.53 17.75
N GLU A 88 -9.63 -15.17 18.97
CA GLU A 88 -10.26 -14.07 19.69
C GLU A 88 -10.14 -12.75 18.89
N SER A 89 -8.95 -12.48 18.35
CA SER A 89 -8.70 -11.28 17.55
C SER A 89 -9.48 -11.27 16.23
N ILE A 90 -9.60 -12.41 15.54
CA ILE A 90 -10.45 -12.55 14.34
C ILE A 90 -11.89 -12.15 14.67
N ASN A 91 -12.44 -12.67 15.76
CA ASN A 91 -13.83 -12.44 16.14
C ASN A 91 -14.09 -11.01 16.62
N LYS A 92 -13.13 -10.42 17.35
CA LYS A 92 -13.27 -9.09 17.95
C LYS A 92 -13.00 -7.97 16.94
N GLU A 93 -11.99 -8.15 16.10
CA GLU A 93 -11.45 -7.08 15.25
C GLU A 93 -11.78 -7.27 13.76
N ASN A 94 -12.40 -8.39 13.38
CA ASN A 94 -12.71 -8.82 12.00
C ASN A 94 -11.47 -8.92 11.09
N ILE A 95 -10.35 -9.37 11.66
CA ILE A 95 -9.10 -9.58 10.92
C ILE A 95 -9.10 -10.91 10.17
N LEU A 96 -8.21 -11.06 9.19
CA LEU A 96 -8.05 -12.23 8.31
C LEU A 96 -9.27 -12.52 7.41
N GLN A 97 -10.17 -11.54 7.24
CA GLN A 97 -11.40 -11.68 6.45
C GLN A 97 -11.36 -10.88 5.13
N ALA A 98 -10.16 -10.61 4.60
CA ALA A 98 -10.00 -9.82 3.38
C ALA A 98 -10.68 -10.52 2.17
N PRO A 99 -11.67 -9.89 1.51
CA PRO A 99 -12.38 -10.50 0.40
C PRO A 99 -11.44 -10.72 -0.81
N PRO A 100 -11.63 -11.80 -1.61
CA PRO A 100 -10.87 -12.04 -2.85
C PRO A 100 -10.74 -10.79 -3.71
N LEU A 101 -9.51 -10.45 -4.09
CA LEU A 101 -9.27 -9.37 -5.04
C LEU A 101 -9.67 -9.87 -6.44
N VAL A 102 -10.86 -9.49 -6.89
CA VAL A 102 -11.35 -9.84 -8.23
C VAL A 102 -10.86 -8.82 -9.27
N GLU A 103 -10.92 -7.55 -8.90
CA GLU A 103 -10.58 -6.44 -9.78
C GLU A 103 -10.19 -5.20 -8.97
N PHE A 104 -9.33 -4.36 -9.54
CA PHE A 104 -8.97 -3.08 -8.95
C PHE A 104 -9.93 -2.00 -9.46
N ARG A 105 -11.10 -1.90 -8.83
CA ARG A 105 -12.07 -0.85 -9.11
C ARG A 105 -11.99 0.24 -8.06
N GLY A 106 -12.10 1.48 -8.52
CA GLY A 106 -12.23 2.65 -7.67
C GLY A 106 -12.90 3.79 -8.43
N PRO A 107 -13.10 4.94 -7.78
CA PRO A 107 -13.76 6.08 -8.39
C PRO A 107 -13.09 6.54 -9.70
N HIS A 108 -11.77 6.39 -9.80
CA HIS A 108 -10.99 6.73 -10.98
C HIS A 108 -11.21 5.78 -12.17
N SER A 109 -11.67 4.54 -11.95
CA SER A 109 -12.01 3.61 -13.02
C SER A 109 -13.50 3.67 -13.39
N GLU A 110 -14.37 3.92 -12.42
CA GLU A 110 -15.83 3.88 -12.61
C GLU A 110 -16.40 5.22 -13.09
N ALA A 111 -15.75 6.33 -12.76
CA ALA A 111 -16.21 7.68 -13.06
C ALA A 111 -15.09 8.53 -13.69
N LEU A 112 -14.23 7.91 -14.52
CA LEU A 112 -13.06 8.56 -15.10
C LEU A 112 -13.39 9.91 -15.77
N GLU A 113 -14.43 9.94 -16.60
CA GLU A 113 -14.88 11.17 -17.29
C GLU A 113 -15.22 12.27 -16.28
N TYR A 114 -16.01 11.95 -15.25
CA TYR A 114 -16.31 12.89 -14.17
C TYR A 114 -15.04 13.40 -13.46
N TYR A 115 -14.06 12.53 -13.19
CA TYR A 115 -12.82 12.97 -12.54
C TYR A 115 -11.95 13.87 -13.43
N LEU A 116 -11.93 13.61 -14.74
CA LEU A 116 -11.21 14.43 -15.71
C LEU A 116 -11.88 15.78 -15.95
N GLU A 117 -13.21 15.82 -15.90
CA GLU A 117 -13.99 17.02 -16.21
C GLU A 117 -14.31 17.88 -14.99
N GLU A 118 -14.38 17.32 -13.78
CA GLU A 118 -14.92 18.03 -12.61
C GLU A 118 -14.04 17.92 -11.34
N GLN A 119 -12.98 17.10 -11.34
CA GLN A 119 -12.17 16.82 -10.14
C GLN A 119 -10.66 17.00 -10.35
N MET A 120 -10.25 17.91 -11.22
CA MET A 120 -8.83 18.30 -11.29
C MET A 120 -8.39 18.89 -9.95
N SER A 121 -7.44 18.22 -9.29
CA SER A 121 -6.96 18.61 -7.95
C SER A 121 -5.64 19.36 -7.97
N GLN A 122 -4.83 19.18 -9.03
CA GLN A 122 -3.50 19.77 -9.11
C GLN A 122 -3.10 20.12 -10.54
N LEU A 123 -2.42 21.26 -10.70
CA LEU A 123 -1.72 21.66 -11.91
C LEU A 123 -0.26 21.94 -11.55
N THR A 124 0.67 21.20 -12.15
CA THR A 124 2.11 21.44 -12.01
C THR A 124 2.64 22.10 -13.27
N LEU A 125 3.19 23.31 -13.14
CA LEU A 125 3.74 24.10 -14.24
C LEU A 125 5.26 24.06 -14.20
N GLU A 126 5.88 23.53 -15.26
CA GLU A 126 7.32 23.63 -15.49
C GLU A 126 7.68 25.04 -15.95
N VAL A 127 7.96 25.94 -15.00
CA VAL A 127 8.10 27.38 -15.29
C VAL A 127 9.43 27.71 -15.97
N THR A 128 10.48 26.92 -15.75
CA THR A 128 11.77 27.09 -16.41
C THR A 128 12.55 25.78 -16.42
N GLU A 129 13.33 25.54 -17.46
CA GLU A 129 14.29 24.43 -17.54
C GLU A 129 15.69 24.84 -17.03
N LYS A 130 15.89 26.14 -16.73
CA LYS A 130 17.17 26.67 -16.25
C LYS A 130 17.47 26.12 -14.86
N CYS A 131 18.67 25.59 -14.67
CA CYS A 131 19.18 25.19 -13.36
C CYS A 131 20.67 25.50 -13.28
N ASN A 132 21.17 25.92 -12.11
CA ASN A 132 22.60 26.11 -11.85
C ASN A 132 23.29 24.82 -11.35
N LEU A 133 22.52 23.78 -11.02
CA LEU A 133 23.01 22.46 -10.59
C LEU A 133 22.81 21.41 -11.70
N ARG A 134 23.61 20.33 -11.64
CA ARG A 134 23.53 19.17 -12.55
C ARG A 134 23.47 17.89 -11.72
N CYS A 135 22.38 17.75 -10.96
CA CYS A 135 22.19 16.63 -10.05
C CYS A 135 22.09 15.33 -10.85
N LYS A 136 22.93 14.34 -10.55
CA LYS A 136 22.99 13.06 -11.30
C LYS A 136 21.67 12.29 -11.34
N TYR A 137 20.82 12.46 -10.34
CA TYR A 137 19.50 11.83 -10.25
C TYR A 137 18.37 12.66 -10.88
N CYS A 138 18.65 13.87 -11.39
CA CYS A 138 17.64 14.74 -12.00
C CYS A 138 17.20 14.21 -13.36
N ILE A 139 15.90 14.23 -13.65
CA ILE A 139 15.33 13.72 -14.90
C ILE A 139 15.81 14.45 -16.17
N TYR A 140 16.44 15.61 -16.02
CA TYR A 140 17.09 16.35 -17.11
C TYR A 140 18.49 15.83 -17.45
N GLN A 141 19.06 14.93 -16.62
CA GLN A 141 20.38 14.35 -16.82
C GLN A 141 20.35 13.22 -17.85
N ASP A 142 21.37 13.17 -18.70
CA ASP A 142 21.57 12.17 -19.77
C ASP A 142 21.61 10.70 -19.33
N SER A 143 21.82 10.44 -18.04
CA SER A 143 21.75 9.10 -17.47
C SER A 143 20.33 8.54 -17.37
N HIS A 144 19.30 9.39 -17.49
CA HIS A 144 17.90 8.93 -17.56
C HIS A 144 17.52 8.58 -19.00
N SER A 145 16.79 7.48 -19.17
CA SER A 145 16.37 6.98 -20.50
C SER A 145 15.58 8.00 -21.31
N ASP A 146 14.78 8.82 -20.65
CA ASP A 146 13.82 9.76 -21.26
C ASP A 146 14.23 11.23 -21.02
N PHE A 147 15.53 11.49 -20.90
CA PHE A 147 16.02 12.84 -20.67
C PHE A 147 15.76 13.74 -21.90
N HIS A 148 15.22 14.92 -21.65
CA HIS A 148 15.10 15.97 -22.67
C HIS A 148 16.20 17.04 -22.56
N GLY A 149 17.12 16.86 -21.60
CA GLY A 149 18.28 17.72 -21.37
C GLY A 149 17.96 18.99 -20.59
N TYR A 150 19.03 19.64 -20.10
CA TYR A 150 18.93 20.98 -19.54
C TYR A 150 18.87 22.02 -20.65
N ALA A 151 17.90 22.92 -20.64
CA ALA A 151 17.85 24.07 -21.53
C ALA A 151 17.65 25.39 -20.78
N ASN A 152 17.95 26.49 -21.48
CA ASN A 152 17.68 27.84 -20.98
C ASN A 152 16.34 28.34 -21.52
N ARG A 153 15.26 27.60 -21.24
CA ARG A 153 13.90 27.94 -21.68
C ARG A 153 13.02 28.28 -20.48
N ASP A 154 12.22 29.31 -20.63
CA ASP A 154 11.19 29.70 -19.68
C ASP A 154 9.81 29.48 -20.30
N MET A 155 8.86 29.05 -19.46
CA MET A 155 7.46 29.00 -19.83
C MET A 155 6.97 30.41 -20.17
N GLN A 156 6.33 30.56 -21.32
CA GLN A 156 5.68 31.82 -21.67
C GLN A 156 4.46 32.05 -20.78
N PHE A 157 4.25 33.29 -20.32
CA PHE A 157 3.11 33.63 -19.48
C PHE A 157 1.76 33.19 -20.09
N GLU A 158 1.59 33.37 -21.40
CA GLU A 158 0.38 32.94 -22.11
C GLU A 158 0.14 31.43 -22.03
N THR A 159 1.20 30.62 -21.99
CA THR A 159 1.08 29.17 -21.80
C THR A 159 0.61 28.85 -20.38
N ALA A 160 1.20 29.50 -19.37
CA ALA A 160 0.78 29.35 -17.98
C ALA A 160 -0.70 29.74 -17.79
N LYS A 161 -1.10 30.87 -18.37
CA LYS A 161 -2.49 31.35 -18.33
C LYS A 161 -3.43 30.35 -18.99
N LYS A 162 -3.11 29.86 -20.19
CA LYS A 162 -3.94 28.85 -20.88
C LYS A 162 -4.07 27.56 -20.09
N ALA A 163 -3.02 27.12 -19.41
CA ALA A 163 -3.08 25.93 -18.56
C ALA A 163 -4.02 26.12 -17.35
N ILE A 164 -3.98 27.31 -16.73
CA ILE A 164 -4.89 27.67 -15.63
C ILE A 164 -6.33 27.79 -16.16
N ASP A 165 -6.56 28.49 -17.28
CA ASP A 165 -7.88 28.64 -17.89
C ASP A 165 -8.48 27.29 -18.29
N PHE A 166 -7.64 26.33 -18.69
CA PHE A 166 -8.05 24.95 -18.96
C PHE A 166 -8.43 24.20 -17.68
N ALA A 167 -7.63 24.30 -16.62
CA ALA A 167 -7.84 23.54 -15.39
C ALA A 167 -8.98 24.10 -14.53
N TYR A 168 -9.09 25.43 -14.41
CA TYR A 168 -10.02 26.14 -13.52
C TYR A 168 -11.49 25.69 -13.61
N PRO A 169 -12.11 25.54 -14.82
CA PRO A 169 -13.49 25.09 -14.90
C PRO A 169 -13.69 23.62 -14.49
N ARG A 170 -12.61 22.86 -14.30
CA ARG A 170 -12.62 21.42 -14.00
C ARG A 170 -12.18 21.10 -12.58
N THR A 171 -11.99 22.11 -11.74
CA THR A 171 -11.41 21.92 -10.41
C THR A 171 -12.45 21.45 -9.40
N GLY A 172 -12.04 20.50 -8.55
CA GLY A 172 -12.82 20.12 -7.37
C GLY A 172 -12.77 21.16 -6.26
N LYS A 173 -13.19 20.76 -5.04
CA LYS A 173 -13.25 21.65 -3.86
C LYS A 173 -11.91 22.32 -3.52
N ASN A 174 -10.81 21.60 -3.70
CA ASN A 174 -9.45 22.11 -3.47
C ASN A 174 -8.64 21.95 -4.76
N PHE A 175 -7.93 23.00 -5.16
CA PHE A 175 -7.08 23.00 -6.33
C PHE A 175 -5.71 23.59 -5.98
N TYR A 176 -4.65 22.86 -6.30
CA TYR A 176 -3.29 23.24 -5.99
C TYR A 176 -2.50 23.54 -7.27
N VAL A 177 -1.87 24.69 -7.31
CA VAL A 177 -0.92 25.03 -8.38
C VAL A 177 0.49 24.88 -7.83
N ALA A 178 1.29 24.02 -8.46
CA ALA A 178 2.69 23.82 -8.13
C ALA A 178 3.57 24.36 -9.26
N PHE A 179 4.61 25.08 -8.89
CA PHE A 179 5.67 25.43 -9.84
C PHE A 179 6.78 24.38 -9.76
N TYR A 180 7.26 23.95 -10.91
CA TYR A 180 8.32 22.95 -11.11
C TYR A 180 9.28 23.44 -12.20
N GLY A 181 10.31 22.64 -12.48
CA GLY A 181 11.30 22.90 -13.51
C GLY A 181 12.71 22.61 -13.02
N GLY A 182 13.68 23.35 -13.56
CA GLY A 182 14.98 23.51 -12.94
C GLY A 182 14.87 24.29 -11.64
N GLU A 183 15.56 25.42 -11.55
CA GLU A 183 15.49 26.31 -10.40
C GLU A 183 14.48 27.43 -10.67
N ARG A 184 13.31 27.31 -10.05
CA ARG A 184 12.09 28.12 -10.34
C ARG A 184 12.29 29.64 -10.24
N ILE A 185 13.26 30.09 -9.44
CA ILE A 185 13.59 31.51 -9.28
C ILE A 185 14.28 32.11 -10.52
N PHE A 186 14.67 31.30 -11.50
CA PHE A 186 15.31 31.76 -12.74
C PHE A 186 14.34 31.96 -13.91
N CYS A 187 13.04 31.73 -13.71
CA CYS A 187 12.01 32.12 -14.67
C CYS A 187 11.88 33.64 -14.66
N THR A 188 12.18 34.29 -15.78
CA THR A 188 12.22 35.76 -15.91
C THR A 188 11.29 36.27 -16.99
#